data_AF-A0A9E5ICS2-F1
#
_entry.id   AF-A0A9E5ICS2-F1
#
_cell.length_a   1.000
_cell.length_b   1.000
_cell.length_c   1.000
_cell.angle_alpha   90.00
_cell.angle_beta   90.00
_cell.angle_gamma   90.00
#
_symmetry.space_group_name_H-M   'P 1'
#
loop_
_entity.id
_entity.type
_entity.pdbx_description
1 polymer ?
#
loop_
_entity_poly.entity_id
_entity_poly.type
_entity_poly.pdbx_seq_one_letter_code
_entity_poly.pdbx_strand_id
1 'polypeptide(L)'
;MASPFVLALDGLDPARTYTLAIFGSQKYAADTSTVYTVYDAQPVDPNFPPTTLGTSTLVVGNGGNHNSNNVAVINNLHPTTLGFLYLQVRGSTNGIGYINSLMIDDNVPVTPAPTNSVLQTILVDFGSSAQYRSASVVGADSNGNLWNSVDELKYWQDLVNTGGTATTVDFGFLLGTTFGVDSYNGPAGAVTNNPVTAADIANATVVSSALGALGGSKAAVMDYIRGTNVRMEIAGLNPTHKFNLRFFGSHKFDNSTNSTYQIYSDSGFTTLLGSANLAHRNATSPWLHNTNQITTITNISPNTNGAIYLRLTGSGTDGGFLNAMSIEEIAPASGSDTTPPVITLNPGASSVEWGQVYTDPGASASDNVGVTSLTTNPVSVNTAILGNQTITYTAQDAAGNLTTNNRV
;
A
#
# COMPACT_ATOMS: atom_id res chain seq x y z
N MET A 1 -32.83 -8.55 -1.93
CA MET A 1 -33.44 -7.81 -3.07
C MET A 1 -34.07 -8.83 -4.01
N ALA A 2 -35.11 -8.48 -4.77
CA ALA A 2 -35.62 -9.36 -5.82
C ALA A 2 -34.50 -9.60 -6.86
N SER A 3 -34.29 -10.85 -7.27
CA SER A 3 -33.26 -11.25 -8.24
C SER A 3 -33.94 -11.71 -9.54
N PRO A 4 -33.41 -11.34 -10.72
CA PRO A 4 -32.27 -10.44 -10.92
C PRO A 4 -32.61 -8.99 -10.54
N PHE A 5 -31.61 -8.22 -10.13
CA PHE A 5 -31.70 -6.76 -10.08
C PHE A 5 -30.58 -6.15 -10.92
N VAL A 6 -30.78 -4.91 -11.32
CA VAL A 6 -29.86 -4.15 -12.16
C VAL A 6 -29.48 -2.88 -11.42
N LEU A 7 -28.18 -2.59 -11.39
CA LEU A 7 -27.63 -1.33 -10.92
C LEU A 7 -27.29 -0.50 -12.16
N ALA A 8 -27.77 0.74 -12.21
CA ALA A 8 -27.31 1.72 -13.19
C ALA A 8 -26.12 2.46 -12.59
N LEU A 9 -24.99 2.43 -13.28
CA LEU A 9 -23.85 3.31 -13.05
C LEU A 9 -24.00 4.48 -14.01
N ASP A 10 -24.03 5.70 -13.47
CA ASP A 10 -24.27 6.95 -14.19
C ASP A 10 -23.12 7.93 -13.90
N GLY A 11 -22.92 8.91 -14.78
CA GLY A 11 -21.88 9.93 -14.67
C GLY A 11 -20.47 9.44 -15.03
N LEU A 12 -20.36 8.33 -15.77
CA LEU A 12 -19.08 7.83 -16.26
C LEU A 12 -18.62 8.66 -17.47
N ASP A 13 -17.30 8.85 -17.62
CA ASP A 13 -16.71 9.53 -18.78
C ASP A 13 -16.77 8.61 -20.00
N PRO A 14 -17.53 8.95 -21.07
CA PRO A 14 -17.63 8.12 -22.26
C PRO A 14 -16.32 7.98 -23.04
N ALA A 15 -15.27 8.75 -22.73
CA ALA A 15 -13.96 8.62 -23.34
C ALA A 15 -13.03 7.62 -22.62
N ARG A 16 -13.46 7.08 -21.47
CA ARG A 16 -12.65 6.17 -20.63
C ARG A 16 -13.12 4.73 -20.73
N THR A 17 -12.25 3.81 -20.31
CA THR A 17 -12.61 2.40 -20.11
C THR A 17 -12.63 2.12 -18.61
N TYR A 18 -13.46 1.19 -18.17
CA TYR A 18 -13.64 0.93 -16.75
C TYR A 18 -13.38 -0.53 -16.42
N THR A 19 -12.95 -0.76 -15.18
CA THR A 19 -12.85 -2.07 -14.54
C THR A 19 -13.81 -2.12 -13.36
N LEU A 20 -14.66 -3.14 -13.32
CA LEU A 20 -15.49 -3.46 -12.16
C LEU A 20 -14.90 -4.63 -11.41
N ALA A 21 -14.61 -4.45 -10.12
CA ALA A 21 -14.20 -5.52 -9.22
C ALA A 21 -15.26 -5.70 -8.12
N ILE A 22 -15.82 -6.90 -8.03
CA ILE A 22 -17.06 -7.18 -7.31
C ILE A 22 -16.82 -8.27 -6.26
N PHE A 23 -17.10 -7.95 -5.00
CA PHE A 23 -17.08 -8.92 -3.92
C PHE A 23 -18.52 -9.28 -3.52
N GLY A 24 -18.80 -10.58 -3.51
CA GLY A 24 -20.05 -11.15 -3.04
C GLY A 24 -19.77 -12.37 -2.16
N SER A 25 -20.48 -12.48 -1.04
CA SER A 25 -20.29 -13.53 -0.04
C SER A 25 -21.59 -13.87 0.65
N GLN A 26 -21.90 -15.17 0.73
CA GLN A 26 -23.06 -15.66 1.45
C GLN A 26 -22.83 -17.07 1.98
N LYS A 27 -22.95 -17.25 3.30
CA LYS A 27 -23.06 -18.59 3.90
C LYS A 27 -24.45 -19.17 3.65
N TYR A 28 -24.53 -20.46 3.30
CA TYR A 28 -25.75 -21.14 2.88
C TYR A 28 -26.47 -20.43 1.73
N ALA A 29 -25.70 -20.01 0.72
CA ALA A 29 -26.24 -19.35 -0.46
C ALA A 29 -27.26 -20.26 -1.18
N ALA A 30 -28.37 -19.67 -1.60
CA ALA A 30 -29.40 -20.39 -2.35
C ALA A 30 -28.88 -20.80 -3.74
N ASP A 31 -28.16 -19.88 -4.40
CA ASP A 31 -27.30 -20.16 -5.54
C ASP A 31 -25.85 -19.99 -5.08
N THR A 32 -25.02 -21.01 -5.30
CA THR A 32 -23.61 -21.02 -4.84
C THR A 32 -22.72 -20.04 -5.60
N SER A 33 -23.19 -19.55 -6.75
CA SER A 33 -22.49 -18.58 -7.59
C SER A 33 -23.40 -17.46 -8.04
N THR A 34 -22.83 -16.25 -8.14
CA THR A 34 -23.47 -15.07 -8.72
C THR A 34 -22.79 -14.73 -10.04
N VAL A 35 -23.60 -14.49 -11.07
CA VAL A 35 -23.20 -13.99 -12.39
C VAL A 35 -23.44 -12.48 -12.41
N TYR A 36 -22.40 -11.74 -12.75
CA TYR A 36 -22.38 -10.31 -12.95
C TYR A 36 -22.24 -10.03 -14.43
N THR A 37 -23.22 -9.37 -15.02
CA THR A 37 -23.20 -9.02 -16.45
C THR A 37 -23.38 -7.53 -16.61
N VAL A 38 -22.52 -6.90 -17.39
CA VAL A 38 -22.58 -5.48 -17.70
C VAL A 38 -23.15 -5.29 -19.10
N TYR A 39 -24.10 -4.37 -19.22
CA TYR A 39 -24.77 -4.01 -20.45
C TYR A 39 -24.61 -2.51 -20.77
N ASP A 40 -24.73 -2.18 -22.05
CA ASP A 40 -24.80 -0.80 -22.57
C ASP A 40 -26.20 -0.17 -22.46
N ALA A 41 -27.23 -0.95 -22.14
CA ALA A 41 -28.57 -0.44 -21.88
C ALA A 41 -29.27 -1.25 -20.79
N GLN A 42 -30.29 -0.66 -20.17
CA GLN A 42 -31.07 -1.35 -19.14
C GLN A 42 -31.77 -2.58 -19.77
N PRO A 43 -31.58 -3.81 -19.25
CA PRO A 43 -32.23 -5.00 -19.78
C PRO A 43 -33.71 -5.01 -19.37
N VAL A 44 -34.57 -4.45 -20.23
CA VAL A 44 -36.01 -4.31 -20.01
C VAL A 44 -36.87 -5.24 -20.86
N ASP A 45 -36.34 -5.83 -21.93
CA ASP A 45 -37.06 -6.73 -22.84
C ASP A 45 -36.25 -8.00 -23.17
N PRO A 46 -36.75 -9.21 -22.86
CA PRO A 46 -36.08 -10.46 -23.22
C PRO A 46 -36.00 -10.75 -24.73
N ASN A 47 -36.78 -10.05 -25.58
CA ASN A 47 -36.73 -10.21 -27.04
C ASN A 47 -35.69 -9.32 -27.72
N PHE A 48 -35.15 -8.31 -27.00
CA PHE A 48 -34.09 -7.42 -27.46
C PHE A 48 -33.04 -7.30 -26.36
N PRO A 49 -32.20 -8.32 -26.15
CA PRO A 49 -31.18 -8.28 -25.12
C PRO A 49 -30.19 -7.14 -25.44
N PRO A 50 -29.89 -6.27 -24.46
CA PRO A 50 -28.88 -5.22 -24.66
C PRO A 50 -27.49 -5.82 -24.87
N THR A 51 -26.57 -5.03 -25.44
CA THR A 51 -25.22 -5.50 -25.76
C THR A 51 -24.50 -5.84 -24.47
N THR A 52 -24.03 -7.07 -24.36
CA THR A 52 -23.19 -7.49 -23.23
C THR A 52 -21.80 -6.93 -23.42
N LEU A 53 -21.37 -6.07 -22.50
CA LEU A 53 -20.02 -5.49 -22.48
C LEU A 53 -19.04 -6.38 -21.73
N GLY A 54 -19.51 -7.17 -20.77
CA GLY A 54 -18.69 -8.16 -20.08
C GLY A 54 -19.47 -8.97 -19.05
N THR A 55 -18.95 -10.14 -18.71
CA THR A 55 -19.53 -11.04 -17.72
C THR A 55 -18.45 -11.66 -16.85
N SER A 56 -18.72 -11.79 -15.55
CA SER A 56 -17.91 -12.56 -14.62
C SER A 56 -18.79 -13.34 -13.66
N THR A 57 -18.30 -14.48 -13.18
CA THR A 57 -19.01 -15.32 -12.20
C THR A 57 -18.16 -15.47 -10.96
N LEU A 58 -18.79 -15.32 -9.79
CA LEU A 58 -18.15 -15.50 -8.49
C LEU A 58 -18.85 -16.61 -7.71
N VAL A 59 -18.07 -17.55 -7.18
CA VAL A 59 -18.57 -18.48 -6.16
C VAL A 59 -18.71 -17.70 -4.85
N VAL A 60 -19.94 -17.49 -4.39
CA VAL A 60 -20.25 -16.66 -3.22
C VAL A 60 -20.34 -17.47 -1.93
N GLY A 61 -20.56 -18.78 -2.04
CA GLY A 61 -20.56 -19.72 -0.93
C GLY A 61 -20.99 -21.13 -1.34
N ASN A 62 -20.72 -22.12 -0.48
CA ASN A 62 -21.13 -23.50 -0.69
C ASN A 62 -21.42 -24.15 0.66
N GLY A 63 -22.70 -24.48 0.92
CA GLY A 63 -23.14 -24.98 2.22
C GLY A 63 -22.75 -24.01 3.35
N GLY A 64 -22.06 -24.51 4.37
CA GLY A 64 -21.59 -23.70 5.51
C GLY A 64 -20.42 -22.75 5.23
N ASN A 65 -19.88 -22.73 4.01
CA ASN A 65 -18.77 -21.88 3.61
C ASN A 65 -19.24 -20.64 2.88
N HIS A 66 -18.47 -19.55 2.98
CA HIS A 66 -18.71 -18.27 2.30
C HIS A 66 -17.44 -17.85 1.56
N ASN A 67 -17.59 -17.04 0.52
CA ASN A 67 -16.45 -16.41 -0.15
C ASN A 67 -15.76 -15.43 0.81
N SER A 68 -14.46 -15.58 1.01
CA SER A 68 -13.68 -14.75 1.94
C SER A 68 -12.53 -14.01 1.27
N ASN A 69 -12.23 -14.31 0.01
CA ASN A 69 -11.00 -13.87 -0.63
C ASN A 69 -11.06 -13.70 -2.16
N ASN A 70 -12.15 -14.09 -2.82
CA ASN A 70 -12.26 -14.00 -4.28
C ASN A 70 -13.13 -12.81 -4.69
N VAL A 71 -12.80 -12.23 -5.84
CA VAL A 71 -13.47 -11.08 -6.43
C VAL A 71 -13.74 -11.39 -7.91
N ALA A 72 -14.95 -11.06 -8.39
CA ALA A 72 -15.26 -11.11 -9.81
C ALA A 72 -14.78 -9.81 -10.48
N VAL A 73 -14.02 -9.93 -11.55
CA VAL A 73 -13.47 -8.78 -12.28
C VAL A 73 -14.00 -8.73 -13.70
N ILE A 74 -14.45 -7.56 -14.15
CA ILE A 74 -14.89 -7.30 -15.52
C ILE A 74 -14.14 -6.04 -16.01
N ASN A 75 -13.24 -6.21 -16.96
CA ASN A 75 -12.34 -5.16 -17.45
C ASN A 75 -12.82 -4.56 -18.78
N ASN A 76 -12.19 -3.45 -19.18
CA ASN A 76 -12.34 -2.84 -20.50
C ASN A 76 -13.78 -2.44 -20.85
N LEU A 77 -14.55 -2.03 -19.85
CA LEU A 77 -15.94 -1.65 -20.01
C LEU A 77 -16.02 -0.21 -20.53
N HIS A 78 -16.59 -0.03 -21.71
CA HIS A 78 -16.80 1.29 -22.28
C HIS A 78 -18.22 1.77 -21.95
N PRO A 79 -18.40 2.89 -21.24
CA PRO A 79 -19.73 3.45 -21.02
C PRO A 79 -20.40 3.82 -22.34
N THR A 80 -21.72 3.99 -22.30
CA THR A 80 -22.44 4.61 -23.41
C THR A 80 -21.96 6.03 -23.64
N THR A 81 -22.32 6.63 -24.78
CA THR A 81 -22.06 8.05 -25.06
C THR A 81 -22.70 9.01 -24.05
N LEU A 82 -23.65 8.53 -23.25
CA LEU A 82 -24.30 9.28 -22.18
C LEU A 82 -23.72 8.96 -20.79
N GLY A 83 -22.67 8.13 -20.69
CA GLY A 83 -21.98 7.83 -19.44
C GLY A 83 -22.61 6.72 -18.60
N PHE A 84 -23.40 5.84 -19.22
CA PHE A 84 -24.07 4.74 -18.52
C PHE A 84 -23.38 3.39 -18.67
N LEU A 85 -23.44 2.59 -17.60
CA LEU A 85 -23.26 1.14 -17.60
C LEU A 85 -24.36 0.49 -16.75
N TYR A 86 -24.86 -0.69 -17.14
CA TYR A 86 -25.89 -1.41 -16.40
C TYR A 86 -25.38 -2.76 -15.92
N LEU A 87 -25.17 -2.90 -14.61
CA LEU A 87 -24.70 -4.13 -13.99
C LEU A 87 -25.90 -4.97 -13.51
N GLN A 88 -26.17 -6.08 -14.19
CA GLN A 88 -27.10 -7.09 -13.73
C GLN A 88 -26.41 -8.06 -12.76
N VAL A 89 -27.08 -8.34 -11.65
CA VAL A 89 -26.65 -9.29 -10.63
C VAL A 89 -27.68 -10.43 -10.54
N ARG A 90 -27.25 -11.66 -10.80
CA ARG A 90 -28.14 -12.84 -10.84
C ARG A 90 -27.45 -14.09 -10.32
N GLY A 91 -28.18 -14.96 -9.63
CA GLY A 91 -27.65 -16.29 -9.30
C GLY A 91 -27.45 -17.14 -10.55
N SER A 92 -26.46 -18.04 -10.53
CA SER A 92 -26.09 -18.87 -11.70
C SER A 92 -27.20 -19.79 -12.20
N THR A 93 -28.16 -20.15 -11.34
CA THR A 93 -29.33 -20.97 -11.68
C THR A 93 -30.59 -20.12 -11.83
N ASN A 94 -30.41 -18.85 -12.22
CA ASN A 94 -31.46 -17.84 -12.29
C ASN A 94 -32.09 -17.49 -10.94
N GLY A 95 -31.46 -17.88 -9.83
CA GLY A 95 -31.87 -17.60 -8.46
C GLY A 95 -31.28 -16.30 -7.91
N ILE A 96 -30.96 -16.29 -6.62
CA ILE A 96 -30.54 -15.10 -5.88
C ILE A 96 -29.07 -14.75 -6.20
N GLY A 97 -28.84 -13.54 -6.69
CA GLY A 97 -27.50 -12.96 -6.82
C GLY A 97 -27.08 -12.17 -5.58
N TYR A 98 -25.78 -12.17 -5.28
CA TYR A 98 -25.22 -11.54 -4.08
C TYR A 98 -24.16 -10.51 -4.45
N ILE A 99 -24.19 -9.35 -3.80
CA ILE A 99 -23.15 -8.32 -3.90
C ILE A 99 -23.00 -7.64 -2.54
N ASN A 100 -21.77 -7.50 -2.07
CA ASN A 100 -21.44 -6.85 -0.80
C ASN A 100 -20.72 -5.53 -1.04
N SER A 101 -19.74 -5.53 -1.94
CA SER A 101 -19.03 -4.32 -2.36
C SER A 101 -18.69 -4.36 -3.86
N LEU A 102 -18.60 -3.16 -4.45
CA LEU A 102 -18.29 -2.91 -5.85
C LEU A 102 -17.22 -1.82 -5.91
N MET A 103 -16.11 -2.12 -6.59
CA MET A 103 -15.12 -1.15 -7.03
C MET A 103 -15.38 -0.79 -8.49
N ILE A 104 -15.28 0.49 -8.81
CA ILE A 104 -15.36 1.05 -10.16
C ILE A 104 -14.04 1.80 -10.39
N ASP A 105 -13.23 1.34 -11.32
CA ASP A 105 -11.94 1.91 -11.68
C ASP A 105 -12.03 2.41 -13.12
N ASP A 106 -11.56 3.62 -13.40
CA ASP A 106 -11.75 4.32 -14.68
C ASP A 106 -10.61 4.10 -15.68
N ASN A 107 -9.76 3.09 -15.42
CA ASN A 107 -8.60 2.64 -16.21
C ASN A 107 -7.84 3.78 -16.90
N VAL A 108 -7.82 4.98 -16.31
CA VAL A 108 -6.86 6.01 -16.70
C VAL A 108 -5.51 5.34 -16.55
N PRO A 109 -4.57 5.47 -17.49
CA PRO A 109 -3.18 5.17 -17.20
C PRO A 109 -2.88 6.04 -16.00
N VAL A 110 -2.87 5.44 -14.82
CA VAL A 110 -2.47 6.12 -13.60
C VAL A 110 -1.13 6.73 -13.96
N THR A 111 -1.07 8.06 -14.08
CA THR A 111 0.05 8.77 -13.49
C THR A 111 0.23 8.08 -12.16
N PRO A 112 1.32 7.31 -11.95
CA PRO A 112 1.40 6.42 -10.81
C PRO A 112 1.00 7.25 -9.61
N ALA A 113 -0.14 6.90 -8.97
CA ALA A 113 -0.64 7.62 -7.80
C ALA A 113 0.59 7.82 -6.92
N PRO A 114 1.00 9.07 -6.59
CA PRO A 114 2.37 9.40 -6.27
C PRO A 114 2.91 8.30 -5.41
N THR A 115 3.76 7.44 -6.00
CA THR A 115 4.24 6.27 -5.30
C THR A 115 5.22 6.85 -4.33
N ASN A 116 4.69 7.13 -3.14
CA ASN A 116 5.39 7.32 -1.90
C ASN A 116 6.53 6.29 -1.88
N SER A 117 7.70 6.73 -2.35
CA SER A 117 8.82 5.82 -2.53
C SER A 117 9.35 5.51 -1.15
N VAL A 118 9.56 4.22 -0.89
CA VAL A 118 10.27 3.79 0.31
C VAL A 118 11.70 4.29 0.15
N LEU A 119 12.09 5.26 0.96
CA LEU A 119 13.44 5.82 0.94
C LEU A 119 14.41 4.88 1.63
N GLN A 120 13.98 4.30 2.76
CA GLN A 120 14.73 3.32 3.50
C GLN A 120 13.82 2.49 4.42
N THR A 121 14.33 1.33 4.82
CA THR A 121 13.72 0.49 5.83
C THR A 121 14.75 0.17 6.90
N ILE A 122 14.33 0.27 8.16
CA ILE A 122 15.12 -0.13 9.33
C ILE A 122 14.39 -1.30 9.97
N LEU A 123 15.12 -2.38 10.23
CA LEU A 123 14.60 -3.56 10.92
C LEU A 123 15.14 -3.58 12.35
N VAL A 124 14.24 -3.76 13.32
CA VAL A 124 14.53 -3.77 14.74
C VAL A 124 14.17 -5.14 15.30
N ASP A 125 15.18 -5.77 15.88
CA ASP A 125 15.09 -7.01 16.63
C ASP A 125 15.04 -6.65 18.12
N PHE A 126 13.97 -7.08 18.80
CA PHE A 126 13.76 -6.82 20.24
C PHE A 126 14.40 -7.89 21.13
N GLY A 127 15.64 -8.23 20.80
CA GLY A 127 16.50 -9.14 21.53
C GLY A 127 17.96 -8.85 21.22
N SER A 128 18.82 -9.19 22.17
CA SER A 128 20.25 -9.24 21.95
C SER A 128 20.88 -10.39 22.72
N SER A 129 22.03 -10.87 22.26
CA SER A 129 22.84 -11.88 22.97
C SER A 129 23.35 -11.42 24.35
N ALA A 130 23.18 -10.14 24.70
CA ALA A 130 23.47 -9.60 26.03
C ALA A 130 22.30 -9.75 27.03
N GLN A 131 21.09 -10.07 26.54
CA GLN A 131 19.87 -10.18 27.34
C GLN A 131 19.56 -11.65 27.71
N TYR A 132 18.72 -11.80 28.73
CA TYR A 132 18.33 -13.11 29.25
C TYR A 132 17.55 -13.90 28.19
N ARG A 133 18.10 -15.06 27.78
CA ARG A 133 17.48 -15.93 26.77
C ARG A 133 17.05 -15.19 25.51
N SER A 134 17.93 -14.35 24.99
CA SER A 134 17.73 -13.66 23.72
C SER A 134 18.87 -13.87 22.73
N ALA A 135 18.58 -13.65 21.45
CA ALA A 135 19.56 -13.73 20.37
C ALA A 135 19.82 -12.34 19.76
N SER A 136 20.94 -12.21 19.05
CA SER A 136 21.14 -11.08 18.13
C SER A 136 21.05 -11.61 16.71
N VAL A 137 20.58 -10.80 15.78
CA VAL A 137 20.79 -11.05 14.35
C VAL A 137 22.25 -10.74 14.03
N VAL A 138 22.99 -11.75 13.57
CA VAL A 138 24.40 -11.62 13.19
C VAL A 138 24.52 -11.61 11.68
N GLY A 139 24.96 -10.48 11.12
CA GLY A 139 25.11 -10.31 9.66
C GLY A 139 23.77 -10.14 8.95
N ALA A 140 23.80 -10.32 7.62
CA ALA A 140 22.61 -10.21 6.80
C ALA A 140 21.69 -11.44 6.97
N ASP A 141 20.39 -11.19 6.98
CA ASP A 141 19.38 -12.23 7.07
C ASP A 141 19.18 -13.00 5.75
N SER A 142 18.21 -13.92 5.71
CA SER A 142 17.94 -14.73 4.50
C SER A 142 17.45 -13.92 3.29
N ASN A 143 17.03 -12.68 3.49
CA ASN A 143 16.63 -11.73 2.44
C ASN A 143 17.74 -10.73 2.11
N GLY A 144 18.92 -10.84 2.75
CA GLY A 144 20.03 -9.91 2.59
C GLY A 144 19.90 -8.62 3.42
N ASN A 145 18.95 -8.55 4.36
CA ASN A 145 18.76 -7.36 5.18
C ASN A 145 19.63 -7.40 6.44
N LEU A 146 20.18 -6.24 6.80
CA LEU A 146 20.78 -6.00 8.11
C LEU A 146 19.73 -5.54 9.14
N TRP A 147 20.02 -5.83 10.40
CA TRP A 147 19.11 -5.68 11.53
C TRP A 147 19.78 -4.96 12.69
N ASN A 148 18.97 -4.28 13.50
CA ASN A 148 19.40 -3.65 14.74
C ASN A 148 18.85 -4.46 15.92
N SER A 149 19.70 -5.25 16.56
CA SER A 149 19.37 -6.00 17.79
C SER A 149 19.49 -5.09 19.01
N VAL A 150 18.35 -4.58 19.47
CA VAL A 150 18.30 -3.57 20.54
C VAL A 150 18.14 -4.20 21.91
N ASP A 151 18.73 -3.55 22.92
CA ASP A 151 18.59 -3.92 24.33
C ASP A 151 17.89 -2.84 25.17
N GLU A 152 17.36 -3.26 26.33
CA GLU A 152 16.56 -2.43 27.24
C GLU A 152 17.35 -1.37 28.04
N LEU A 153 18.68 -1.43 28.04
CA LEU A 153 19.53 -0.60 28.89
C LEU A 153 20.19 0.56 28.14
N LYS A 154 19.93 0.70 26.84
CA LYS A 154 20.60 1.67 25.98
C LYS A 154 19.60 2.52 25.20
N TYR A 155 20.06 3.72 24.89
CA TYR A 155 19.50 4.53 23.81
C TYR A 155 20.37 4.31 22.58
N TRP A 156 19.78 3.74 21.53
CA TRP A 156 20.47 3.32 20.32
C TRP A 156 20.47 4.47 19.33
N GLN A 157 21.65 5.02 19.07
CA GLN A 157 21.84 6.10 18.12
C GLN A 157 22.14 5.56 16.72
N ASP A 158 21.72 6.30 15.71
CA ASP A 158 22.04 6.08 14.30
C ASP A 158 21.82 4.63 13.85
N LEU A 159 20.60 4.11 14.04
CA LEU A 159 20.23 2.77 13.59
C LEU A 159 20.59 2.58 12.12
N VAL A 160 21.00 1.38 11.73
CA VAL A 160 21.31 1.08 10.33
C VAL A 160 20.07 0.66 9.55
N ASN A 161 19.98 1.07 8.28
CA ASN A 161 18.97 0.56 7.38
C ASN A 161 19.30 -0.87 6.91
N THR A 162 18.39 -1.50 6.15
CA THR A 162 18.55 -2.87 5.66
C THR A 162 19.80 -3.07 4.80
N GLY A 163 20.34 -2.02 4.18
CA GLY A 163 21.59 -2.04 3.43
C GLY A 163 22.86 -1.81 4.27
N GLY A 164 22.72 -1.53 5.57
CA GLY A 164 23.84 -1.31 6.49
C GLY A 164 24.33 0.14 6.57
N THR A 165 23.66 1.08 5.92
CA THR A 165 23.99 2.50 6.04
C THR A 165 23.41 3.04 7.34
N ALA A 166 24.23 3.73 8.14
CA ALA A 166 23.78 4.45 9.33
C ALA A 166 22.75 5.52 8.94
N THR A 167 21.67 5.60 9.69
CA THR A 167 20.59 6.58 9.50
C THR A 167 20.65 7.63 10.59
N THR A 168 19.76 8.63 10.54
CA THR A 168 19.56 9.56 11.67
C THR A 168 18.59 9.03 12.71
N VAL A 169 18.02 7.83 12.50
CA VAL A 169 16.94 7.31 13.34
C VAL A 169 17.52 6.71 14.59
N ASP A 170 17.06 7.23 15.72
CA ASP A 170 17.42 6.74 17.05
C ASP A 170 16.25 5.96 17.66
N PHE A 171 16.55 5.05 18.58
CA PHE A 171 15.56 4.23 19.27
C PHE A 171 15.89 4.06 20.75
N GLY A 172 14.88 4.17 21.62
CA GLY A 172 15.06 3.89 23.04
C GLY A 172 13.78 3.60 23.81
N PHE A 173 13.94 2.95 24.96
CA PHE A 173 12.86 2.78 25.93
C PHE A 173 12.80 3.99 26.86
N LEU A 174 11.60 4.50 27.13
CA LEU A 174 11.45 5.67 28.01
C LEU A 174 11.73 5.32 29.47
N LEU A 175 12.31 6.26 30.22
CA LEU A 175 12.59 6.09 31.65
C LEU A 175 11.33 5.70 32.44
N GLY A 176 11.50 4.77 33.38
CA GLY A 176 10.41 4.23 34.21
C GLY A 176 9.51 3.22 33.48
N THR A 177 9.84 2.84 32.26
CA THR A 177 9.15 1.74 31.58
C THR A 177 9.59 0.40 32.17
N THR A 178 8.62 -0.43 32.56
CA THR A 178 8.87 -1.79 33.07
C THR A 178 8.34 -2.81 32.08
N PHE A 179 9.22 -3.71 31.64
CA PHE A 179 8.92 -4.80 30.73
C PHE A 179 9.91 -5.94 30.96
N GLY A 180 9.63 -7.12 30.40
CA GLY A 180 10.55 -8.25 30.39
C GLY A 180 10.99 -8.57 28.98
N VAL A 181 12.14 -9.24 28.87
CA VAL A 181 12.67 -9.81 27.63
C VAL A 181 12.86 -11.31 27.80
N ASP A 182 12.57 -12.06 26.74
CA ASP A 182 12.76 -13.51 26.70
C ASP A 182 12.54 -14.02 25.26
N SER A 183 12.64 -15.34 25.08
CA SER A 183 12.22 -16.06 23.87
C SER A 183 11.39 -17.32 24.17
N TYR A 184 11.28 -17.71 25.44
CA TYR A 184 10.52 -18.87 25.88
C TYR A 184 9.04 -18.77 25.53
N ASN A 185 8.41 -19.87 25.09
CA ASN A 185 7.01 -19.91 24.65
C ASN A 185 6.66 -18.92 23.52
N GLY A 186 7.63 -18.23 22.94
CA GLY A 186 7.49 -17.53 21.67
C GLY A 186 7.51 -18.50 20.48
N PRO A 187 7.81 -17.98 19.28
CA PRO A 187 8.15 -18.80 18.13
C PRO A 187 9.25 -19.83 18.39
N ALA A 188 10.17 -19.57 19.32
CA ALA A 188 11.21 -20.51 19.74
C ALA A 188 10.70 -21.73 20.55
N GLY A 189 9.46 -21.71 21.05
CA GLY A 189 8.96 -22.79 21.89
C GLY A 189 9.63 -22.85 23.26
N ALA A 190 9.79 -24.03 23.84
CA ALA A 190 10.24 -24.21 25.22
C ALA A 190 11.78 -24.07 25.40
N VAL A 191 12.37 -22.99 24.89
CA VAL A 191 13.80 -22.71 24.99
C VAL A 191 14.21 -22.42 26.44
N THR A 192 15.12 -23.26 26.97
CA THR A 192 15.67 -23.10 28.32
C THR A 192 17.17 -22.77 28.32
N ASN A 193 17.84 -22.86 27.17
CA ASN A 193 19.25 -22.51 27.03
C ASN A 193 19.45 -21.00 27.23
N ASN A 194 20.48 -20.65 28.00
CA ASN A 194 20.95 -19.27 28.18
C ASN A 194 22.49 -19.30 28.25
N PRO A 195 23.22 -18.84 27.21
CA PRO A 195 22.71 -18.14 26.03
C PRO A 195 21.91 -19.03 25.07
N VAL A 196 21.07 -18.41 24.25
CA VAL A 196 20.34 -19.06 23.15
C VAL A 196 21.34 -19.62 22.13
N THR A 197 21.11 -20.83 21.64
CA THR A 197 21.99 -21.48 20.65
C THR A 197 21.49 -21.30 19.22
N ALA A 198 22.36 -21.54 18.23
CA ALA A 198 21.95 -21.56 16.82
C ALA A 198 20.87 -22.62 16.53
N ALA A 199 20.86 -23.74 17.27
CA ALA A 199 19.83 -24.76 17.14
C ALA A 199 18.46 -24.26 17.65
N ASP A 200 18.46 -23.51 18.75
CA ASP A 200 17.25 -22.88 19.30
C ASP A 200 16.66 -21.89 18.28
N ILE A 201 17.50 -21.05 17.68
CA ILE A 201 17.11 -20.11 16.61
C ILE A 201 16.53 -20.85 15.41
N ALA A 202 17.20 -21.93 14.95
CA ALA A 202 16.73 -22.71 13.81
C ALA A 202 15.35 -23.35 14.04
N ASN A 203 15.04 -23.69 15.30
CA ASN A 203 13.77 -24.30 15.71
C ASN A 203 12.61 -23.31 15.80
N ALA A 204 12.85 -22.00 15.73
CA ALA A 204 11.77 -21.02 15.76
C ALA A 204 10.77 -21.25 14.62
N THR A 205 9.48 -21.30 14.94
CA THR A 205 8.39 -21.65 14.01
C THR A 205 7.61 -20.41 13.55
N VAL A 206 7.90 -19.92 12.34
CA VAL A 206 7.13 -18.88 11.66
C VAL A 206 7.00 -19.20 10.16
N VAL A 207 6.03 -18.60 9.50
CA VAL A 207 5.91 -18.59 8.03
C VAL A 207 6.64 -17.35 7.52
N SER A 208 7.96 -17.42 7.38
CA SER A 208 8.83 -16.28 7.04
C SER A 208 8.34 -15.47 5.83
N SER A 209 7.86 -16.13 4.78
CA SER A 209 7.35 -15.45 3.57
C SER A 209 6.12 -14.57 3.85
N ALA A 210 5.29 -14.93 4.82
CA ALA A 210 4.10 -14.16 5.18
C ALA A 210 4.44 -12.91 6.01
N LEU A 211 5.61 -12.88 6.65
CA LEU A 211 6.08 -11.75 7.46
C LEU A 211 6.89 -10.74 6.63
N GLY A 212 7.16 -11.02 5.36
CA GLY A 212 7.96 -10.17 4.47
C GLY A 212 9.38 -9.96 5.01
N ALA A 213 9.85 -8.70 5.03
CA ALA A 213 11.17 -8.35 5.55
C ALA A 213 11.36 -8.80 7.01
N LEU A 214 10.31 -8.76 7.84
CA LEU A 214 10.38 -9.17 9.24
C LEU A 214 10.60 -10.68 9.41
N GLY A 215 10.26 -11.49 8.40
CA GLY A 215 10.45 -12.95 8.44
C GLY A 215 11.85 -13.42 8.05
N GLY A 216 12.74 -12.50 7.65
CA GLY A 216 14.06 -12.84 7.12
C GLY A 216 15.03 -13.41 8.15
N SER A 217 14.84 -13.09 9.44
CA SER A 217 15.67 -13.56 10.55
C SER A 217 14.84 -14.30 11.59
N LYS A 218 15.20 -15.57 11.84
CA LYS A 218 14.60 -16.36 12.92
C LYS A 218 14.99 -15.87 14.32
N ALA A 219 16.16 -15.24 14.45
CA ALA A 219 16.58 -14.63 15.72
C ALA A 219 15.64 -13.48 16.08
N ALA A 220 15.41 -12.56 15.12
CA ALA A 220 14.55 -11.41 15.38
C ALA A 220 13.09 -11.75 15.72
N VAL A 221 12.53 -12.79 15.07
CA VAL A 221 11.13 -13.17 15.31
C VAL A 221 10.96 -14.02 16.57
N MET A 222 12.02 -14.62 17.13
CA MET A 222 11.88 -15.47 18.32
C MET A 222 11.94 -14.69 19.62
N ASP A 223 12.76 -13.64 19.66
CA ASP A 223 12.90 -12.75 20.80
C ASP A 223 11.63 -11.93 21.00
N TYR A 224 11.32 -11.54 22.23
CA TYR A 224 10.25 -10.60 22.50
C TYR A 224 10.50 -9.73 23.72
N ILE A 225 9.98 -8.51 23.65
CA ILE A 225 9.63 -7.72 24.83
C ILE A 225 8.19 -7.99 25.25
N ARG A 226 7.93 -7.96 26.56
CA ARG A 226 6.58 -8.07 27.13
C ARG A 226 6.31 -7.09 28.25
N GLY A 227 5.14 -6.46 28.23
CA GLY A 227 4.73 -5.57 29.33
C GLY A 227 3.34 -5.00 29.17
N THR A 228 2.73 -4.58 30.28
CA THR A 228 1.37 -4.01 30.30
C THR A 228 1.32 -2.57 29.79
N ASN A 229 2.47 -1.88 29.79
CA ASN A 229 2.63 -0.51 29.31
C ASN A 229 4.09 -0.23 28.93
N VAL A 230 4.55 -0.83 27.82
CA VAL A 230 5.91 -0.57 27.34
C VAL A 230 5.90 0.72 26.51
N ARG A 231 6.76 1.67 26.86
CA ARG A 231 6.84 2.98 26.23
C ARG A 231 8.22 3.18 25.62
N MET A 232 8.23 3.53 24.35
CA MET A 232 9.41 3.68 23.51
C MET A 232 9.37 5.02 22.78
N GLU A 233 10.54 5.50 22.39
CA GLU A 233 10.75 6.66 21.54
C GLU A 233 11.50 6.22 20.28
N ILE A 234 11.06 6.75 19.14
CA ILE A 234 11.82 6.75 17.89
C ILE A 234 12.06 8.22 17.56
N ALA A 235 13.33 8.63 17.50
CA ALA A 235 13.73 10.02 17.26
C ALA A 235 14.58 10.13 15.98
N GLY A 236 14.93 11.37 15.62
CA GLY A 236 15.74 11.66 14.43
C GLY A 236 15.07 11.32 13.09
N LEU A 237 13.74 11.18 13.09
CA LEU A 237 12.92 11.04 11.89
C LEU A 237 12.81 12.38 11.15
N ASN A 238 12.78 12.35 9.82
CA ASN A 238 12.52 13.57 9.05
C ASN A 238 11.07 14.05 9.25
N PRO A 239 10.82 15.25 9.81
CA PRO A 239 9.47 15.74 10.09
C PRO A 239 8.60 15.99 8.84
N THR A 240 9.21 16.12 7.66
CA THR A 240 8.47 16.35 6.40
C THR A 240 8.08 15.05 5.69
N HIS A 241 8.60 13.92 6.15
CA HIS A 241 8.36 12.59 5.58
C HIS A 241 7.21 11.87 6.31
N LYS A 242 6.77 10.75 5.74
CA LYS A 242 5.81 9.85 6.37
C LYS A 242 6.47 8.53 6.72
N PHE A 243 5.89 7.80 7.65
CA PHE A 243 6.44 6.53 8.11
C PHE A 243 5.36 5.45 8.19
N ASN A 244 5.71 4.24 7.77
CA ASN A 244 4.93 3.05 8.05
C ASN A 244 5.69 2.19 9.06
N LEU A 245 5.04 1.84 10.16
CA LEU A 245 5.58 0.93 11.15
C LEU A 245 4.84 -0.40 11.07
N ARG A 246 5.60 -1.50 10.92
CA ARG A 246 5.05 -2.86 10.88
C ARG A 246 5.54 -3.63 12.08
N PHE A 247 4.66 -4.42 12.68
CA PHE A 247 4.92 -5.12 13.92
C PHE A 247 4.64 -6.60 13.78
N PHE A 248 5.57 -7.41 14.28
CA PHE A 248 5.37 -8.84 14.52
C PHE A 248 5.41 -9.10 16.02
N GLY A 249 4.37 -9.74 16.54
CA GLY A 249 4.21 -10.11 17.94
C GLY A 249 3.64 -11.53 18.03
N SER A 250 4.24 -12.36 18.87
CA SER A 250 3.95 -13.79 18.95
C SER A 250 4.38 -14.41 20.28
N HIS A 251 3.46 -15.10 20.96
CA HIS A 251 3.75 -15.84 22.19
C HIS A 251 2.67 -16.90 22.47
N LYS A 252 2.98 -17.93 23.26
CA LYS A 252 2.08 -19.04 23.62
C LYS A 252 1.71 -18.95 25.11
N PHE A 253 0.54 -19.50 25.46
CA PHE A 253 0.15 -19.73 26.87
C PHE A 253 0.00 -18.49 27.77
N ASP A 254 -0.13 -17.28 27.22
CA ASP A 254 -0.55 -16.10 28.01
C ASP A 254 -1.98 -16.18 28.54
N ASN A 255 -2.48 -15.14 29.18
CA ASN A 255 -3.93 -14.90 29.29
C ASN A 255 -4.39 -13.86 28.25
N SER A 256 -3.55 -12.87 27.92
CA SER A 256 -3.81 -11.99 26.78
C SER A 256 -3.79 -12.76 25.46
N THR A 257 -4.58 -12.36 24.48
CA THR A 257 -4.54 -12.94 23.12
C THR A 257 -4.04 -11.94 22.09
N ASN A 258 -4.00 -10.66 22.46
CA ASN A 258 -3.76 -9.55 21.56
C ASN A 258 -2.75 -8.56 22.13
N SER A 259 -1.93 -8.02 21.24
CA SER A 259 -1.05 -6.90 21.51
C SER A 259 -1.56 -5.68 20.76
N THR A 260 -1.55 -4.55 21.45
CA THR A 260 -1.97 -3.26 20.91
C THR A 260 -0.73 -2.38 20.79
N TYR A 261 -0.48 -1.89 19.58
CA TYR A 261 0.59 -0.94 19.27
C TYR A 261 -0.06 0.41 19.01
N GLN A 262 0.42 1.44 19.69
CA GLN A 262 -0.13 2.79 19.57
C GLN A 262 1.01 3.79 19.38
N ILE A 263 0.89 4.64 18.36
CA ILE A 263 1.88 5.67 18.06
C ILE A 263 1.31 7.03 18.46
N TYR A 264 2.12 7.83 19.13
CA TYR A 264 1.79 9.15 19.62
C TYR A 264 2.80 10.18 19.11
N SER A 265 2.36 11.43 18.98
CA SER A 265 3.26 12.55 18.63
C SER A 265 4.00 13.13 19.83
N ASP A 266 3.59 12.77 21.05
CA ASP A 266 4.12 13.35 22.29
C ASP A 266 4.50 12.27 23.33
N SER A 267 5.51 12.58 24.14
CA SER A 267 6.00 11.72 25.22
C SER A 267 5.01 11.55 26.37
N GLY A 268 3.96 12.38 26.42
CA GLY A 268 2.85 12.25 27.36
C GLY A 268 1.83 11.19 26.96
N PHE A 269 1.96 10.61 25.75
CA PHE A 269 1.00 9.64 25.19
C PHE A 269 -0.43 10.21 25.13
N THR A 270 -0.58 11.49 24.75
CA THR A 270 -1.87 12.19 24.72
C THR A 270 -2.47 12.31 23.32
N THR A 271 -1.65 12.48 22.29
CA THR A 271 -2.09 12.69 20.91
C THR A 271 -1.77 11.47 20.06
N LEU A 272 -2.79 10.63 19.85
CA LEU A 272 -2.67 9.38 19.09
C LEU A 272 -2.56 9.68 17.57
N LEU A 273 -1.50 9.17 16.95
CA LEU A 273 -1.27 9.21 15.50
C LEU A 273 -1.82 7.96 14.79
N GLY A 274 -1.83 6.82 15.48
CA GLY A 274 -2.37 5.59 14.95
C GLY A 274 -2.32 4.45 15.95
N SER A 275 -3.15 3.43 15.73
CA SER A 275 -3.22 2.25 16.58
C SER A 275 -3.48 1.02 15.74
N ALA A 276 -2.88 -0.10 16.11
CA ALA A 276 -3.09 -1.38 15.48
C ALA A 276 -3.11 -2.50 16.52
N ASN A 277 -3.93 -3.51 16.26
CA ASN A 277 -3.99 -4.72 17.07
C ASN A 277 -3.38 -5.89 16.30
N LEU A 278 -2.75 -6.81 17.02
CA LEU A 278 -2.29 -8.08 16.49
C LEU A 278 -2.63 -9.18 17.48
N ALA A 279 -3.27 -10.24 17.01
CA ALA A 279 -3.39 -11.45 17.80
C ALA A 279 -1.99 -12.09 17.88
N HIS A 280 -1.34 -12.12 19.04
CA HIS A 280 -0.05 -12.81 19.19
C HIS A 280 -0.25 -14.33 19.38
N ARG A 281 -1.49 -14.76 19.60
CA ARG A 281 -1.91 -16.16 19.62
C ARG A 281 -3.39 -16.37 19.37
N ASN A 282 -3.76 -17.63 19.17
CA ASN A 282 -5.14 -18.05 19.05
C ASN A 282 -5.87 -17.95 20.40
N ALA A 283 -7.09 -17.41 20.38
CA ALA A 283 -7.86 -17.16 21.60
C ALA A 283 -8.41 -18.43 22.27
N THR A 284 -8.61 -19.53 21.54
CA THR A 284 -9.18 -20.77 22.07
C THR A 284 -8.14 -21.88 22.23
N SER A 285 -7.00 -21.76 21.56
CA SER A 285 -5.92 -22.75 21.54
C SER A 285 -4.60 -22.09 21.98
N PRO A 286 -4.30 -22.01 23.28
CA PRO A 286 -3.18 -21.23 23.81
C PRO A 286 -1.79 -21.73 23.35
N TRP A 287 -1.68 -22.95 22.82
CA TRP A 287 -0.46 -23.48 22.21
C TRP A 287 -0.23 -23.03 20.76
N LEU A 288 -1.24 -22.45 20.10
CA LEU A 288 -1.14 -21.90 18.75
C LEU A 288 -0.86 -20.39 18.83
N HIS A 289 0.33 -20.00 18.43
CA HIS A 289 0.78 -18.61 18.40
C HIS A 289 0.68 -18.02 17.00
N ASN A 290 0.85 -16.71 16.88
CA ASN A 290 0.94 -16.04 15.60
C ASN A 290 2.21 -16.42 14.85
N THR A 291 2.06 -17.09 13.71
CA THR A 291 3.20 -17.54 12.90
C THR A 291 3.39 -16.71 11.63
N ASN A 292 2.41 -15.92 11.22
CA ASN A 292 2.33 -15.45 9.83
C ASN A 292 1.61 -14.11 9.65
N GLN A 293 1.22 -13.43 10.73
CA GLN A 293 0.54 -12.14 10.64
C GLN A 293 1.43 -11.04 11.19
N ILE A 294 1.43 -9.92 10.48
CA ILE A 294 1.95 -8.64 10.96
C ILE A 294 0.78 -7.66 11.03
N THR A 295 0.96 -6.58 11.79
CA THR A 295 0.05 -5.44 11.75
C THR A 295 0.82 -4.18 11.41
N THR A 296 0.16 -3.20 10.78
CA THR A 296 0.83 -2.00 10.26
C THR A 296 0.09 -0.74 10.68
N ILE A 297 0.83 0.30 11.03
CA ILE A 297 0.35 1.67 11.19
C ILE A 297 1.03 2.51 10.12
N THR A 298 0.26 3.05 9.20
CA THR A 298 0.76 3.76 8.01
C THR A 298 0.63 5.27 8.11
N ASN A 299 1.36 6.00 7.26
CA ASN A 299 1.25 7.45 7.09
C ASN A 299 1.48 8.26 8.38
N ILE A 300 2.32 7.75 9.28
CA ILE A 300 2.67 8.40 10.53
C ILE A 300 3.49 9.65 10.22
N SER A 301 3.12 10.77 10.83
CA SER A 301 3.89 12.02 10.75
C SER A 301 4.61 12.22 12.08
N PRO A 302 5.95 12.34 12.09
CA PRO A 302 6.66 12.72 13.30
C PRO A 302 6.24 14.09 13.80
N ASN A 303 6.51 14.38 15.06
CA ASN A 303 6.40 15.75 15.56
C ASN A 303 7.47 16.66 14.94
N THR A 304 7.41 17.96 15.24
CA THR A 304 8.33 18.96 14.69
C THR A 304 9.80 18.72 15.03
N ASN A 305 10.09 17.93 16.07
CA ASN A 305 11.44 17.56 16.48
C ASN A 305 11.90 16.24 15.86
N GLY A 306 11.10 15.63 14.98
CA GLY A 306 11.44 14.36 14.35
C GLY A 306 11.26 13.15 15.25
N ALA A 307 10.31 13.19 16.19
CA ALA A 307 10.06 12.08 17.11
C ALA A 307 8.63 11.55 17.05
N ILE A 308 8.49 10.26 17.32
CA ILE A 308 7.23 9.57 17.62
C ILE A 308 7.41 8.67 18.85
N TYR A 309 6.32 8.38 19.54
CA TYR A 309 6.32 7.62 20.77
C TYR A 309 5.42 6.39 20.63
N LEU A 310 5.97 5.21 20.89
CA LEU A 310 5.27 3.94 20.76
C LEU A 310 4.85 3.43 22.14
N ARG A 311 3.59 3.04 22.28
CA ARG A 311 3.04 2.33 23.44
C ARG A 311 2.61 0.93 23.03
N LEU A 312 3.14 -0.06 23.72
CA LEU A 312 2.73 -1.47 23.63
C LEU A 312 1.94 -1.83 24.88
N THR A 313 0.73 -2.36 24.67
CA THR A 313 -0.11 -2.90 25.74
C THR A 313 -0.67 -4.27 25.34
N GLY A 314 -1.11 -5.04 26.33
CA GLY A 314 -1.86 -6.28 26.14
C GLY A 314 -3.35 -6.07 26.43
N SER A 315 -4.10 -7.17 26.43
CA SER A 315 -5.50 -7.19 26.87
C SER A 315 -5.60 -7.62 28.34
N GLY A 316 -6.38 -6.89 29.14
CA GLY A 316 -6.61 -7.24 30.55
C GLY A 316 -5.42 -6.91 31.46
N THR A 317 -5.05 -7.83 32.36
CA THR A 317 -3.92 -7.67 33.29
C THR A 317 -2.57 -8.12 32.73
N ASP A 318 -2.57 -8.69 31.53
CA ASP A 318 -1.38 -9.27 30.90
C ASP A 318 -0.75 -8.30 29.89
N GLY A 319 0.57 -8.48 29.68
CA GLY A 319 1.35 -7.63 28.79
C GLY A 319 1.12 -7.88 27.31
N GLY A 320 1.40 -6.87 26.49
CA GLY A 320 1.55 -7.02 25.05
C GLY A 320 2.93 -7.59 24.71
N PHE A 321 3.07 -8.15 23.51
CA PHE A 321 4.28 -8.79 23.01
C PHE A 321 4.72 -8.10 21.72
N LEU A 322 6.01 -7.83 21.59
CA LEU A 322 6.63 -7.34 20.36
C LEU A 322 7.95 -8.09 20.16
N ASN A 323 8.08 -8.74 19.02
CA ASN A 323 9.25 -9.54 18.67
C ASN A 323 10.15 -8.77 17.71
N ALA A 324 9.55 -8.24 16.64
CA ALA A 324 10.27 -7.51 15.60
C ALA A 324 9.42 -6.35 15.06
N MET A 325 10.09 -5.28 14.62
CA MET A 325 9.45 -4.12 14.02
C MET A 325 10.23 -3.65 12.80
N SER A 326 9.53 -3.14 11.79
CA SER A 326 10.15 -2.38 10.70
C SER A 326 9.70 -0.93 10.75
N ILE A 327 10.63 -0.01 10.56
CA ILE A 327 10.38 1.42 10.35
C ILE A 327 10.67 1.68 8.87
N GLU A 328 9.63 1.98 8.11
CA GLU A 328 9.72 2.27 6.68
C GLU A 328 9.53 3.77 6.49
N GLU A 329 10.58 4.45 6.04
CA GLU A 329 10.52 5.87 5.72
C GLU A 329 10.01 6.05 4.29
N ILE A 330 9.03 6.93 4.18
CA ILE A 330 8.30 7.20 2.96
C ILE A 330 8.60 8.63 2.55
N ALA A 331 9.09 8.80 1.33
CA ALA A 331 9.27 10.11 0.73
C ALA A 331 7.96 10.92 0.85
N PRO A 332 8.02 12.25 0.98
CA PRO A 332 6.83 13.06 0.83
C PRO A 332 6.23 12.71 -0.53
N ALA A 333 4.91 12.55 -0.61
CA ALA A 333 4.23 12.45 -1.88
C ALA A 333 4.72 13.63 -2.73
N SER A 334 5.47 13.34 -3.79
CA SER A 334 5.68 14.32 -4.84
C SER A 334 4.26 14.65 -5.28
N GLY A 335 3.73 15.83 -4.95
CA GLY A 335 2.40 16.20 -5.40
C GLY A 335 2.31 15.91 -6.89
N SER A 336 1.17 15.38 -7.36
CA SER A 336 0.95 15.24 -8.80
C SER A 336 1.32 16.56 -9.45
N ASP A 337 2.32 16.57 -10.32
CA ASP A 337 2.72 17.79 -10.99
C ASP A 337 1.54 18.27 -11.84
N THR A 338 1.05 19.47 -11.56
CA THR A 338 -0.07 20.09 -12.27
C THR A 338 0.39 21.26 -13.13
N THR A 339 1.69 21.51 -13.21
CA THR A 339 2.25 22.62 -13.98
C THR A 339 2.42 22.18 -15.43
N PRO A 340 1.76 22.83 -16.42
CA PRO A 340 1.96 22.46 -17.81
C PRO A 340 3.32 22.91 -18.35
N PRO A 341 3.87 22.22 -19.38
CA PRO A 341 5.10 22.64 -20.04
C PRO A 341 5.01 24.06 -20.61
N VAL A 342 6.16 24.73 -20.73
CA VAL A 342 6.27 26.03 -21.43
C VAL A 342 6.89 25.81 -22.80
N ILE A 343 6.17 26.19 -23.88
CA ILE A 343 6.66 26.12 -25.26
C ILE A 343 7.23 27.48 -25.68
N THR A 344 8.51 27.48 -26.08
CA THR A 344 9.21 28.65 -26.64
C THR A 344 9.44 28.44 -28.14
N LEU A 345 8.91 29.34 -28.98
CA LEU A 345 9.12 29.29 -30.43
C LEU A 345 10.54 29.73 -30.80
N ASN A 346 11.21 28.97 -31.66
CA ASN A 346 12.52 29.35 -32.16
C ASN A 346 12.42 30.59 -33.07
N PRO A 347 13.35 31.55 -33.00
CA PRO A 347 13.33 32.70 -33.91
C PRO A 347 13.51 32.25 -35.37
N GLY A 348 12.78 32.89 -36.29
CA GLY A 348 12.85 32.60 -37.72
C GLY A 348 11.74 33.31 -38.50
N ALA A 349 11.68 33.08 -39.82
CA ALA A 349 10.70 33.74 -40.68
C ALA A 349 9.26 33.36 -40.31
N SER A 350 8.38 34.37 -40.24
CA SER A 350 6.92 34.23 -40.09
C SER A 350 6.17 34.67 -41.35
N SER A 351 6.89 34.80 -42.48
CA SER A 351 6.30 35.09 -43.78
C SER A 351 7.13 34.45 -44.89
N VAL A 352 6.48 34.16 -46.01
CA VAL A 352 7.06 33.50 -47.17
C VAL A 352 6.29 33.94 -48.41
N GLU A 353 6.98 34.12 -49.53
CA GLU A 353 6.33 34.48 -50.79
C GLU A 353 5.49 33.32 -51.34
N TRP A 354 4.48 33.66 -52.14
CA TRP A 354 3.56 32.68 -52.74
C TRP A 354 4.33 31.59 -53.50
N GLY A 355 3.98 30.33 -53.22
CA GLY A 355 4.57 29.15 -53.86
C GLY A 355 6.01 28.81 -53.45
N GLN A 356 6.64 29.58 -52.56
CA GLN A 356 7.97 29.28 -52.03
C GLN A 356 7.92 28.26 -50.88
N VAL A 357 9.03 27.58 -50.60
CA VAL A 357 9.10 26.62 -49.49
C VAL A 357 9.21 27.35 -48.16
N TYR A 358 8.29 27.08 -47.24
CA TYR A 358 8.42 27.46 -45.84
C TYR A 358 9.06 26.32 -45.04
N THR A 359 10.17 26.61 -44.35
CA THR A 359 10.78 25.66 -43.40
C THR A 359 10.51 26.15 -41.99
N ASP A 360 9.84 25.31 -41.19
CA ASP A 360 9.53 25.64 -39.80
C ASP A 360 10.82 25.72 -38.95
N PRO A 361 11.12 26.86 -38.30
CA PRO A 361 12.22 26.97 -37.33
C PRO A 361 12.05 26.07 -36.10
N GLY A 362 10.84 25.56 -35.86
CA GLY A 362 10.50 24.70 -34.75
C GLY A 362 10.26 25.44 -33.44
N ALA A 363 10.25 24.68 -32.35
CA ALA A 363 10.11 25.17 -30.98
C ALA A 363 10.91 24.28 -30.02
N SER A 364 11.12 24.77 -28.81
CA SER A 364 11.59 23.99 -27.66
C SER A 364 10.55 24.03 -26.54
N ALA A 365 10.53 23.02 -25.67
CA ALA A 365 9.69 23.00 -24.49
C ALA A 365 10.50 22.69 -23.23
N SER A 366 10.09 23.25 -22.10
CA SER A 366 10.69 23.00 -20.79
C SER A 366 9.60 22.89 -19.73
N ASP A 367 9.87 22.12 -18.68
CA ASP A 367 8.94 21.85 -17.59
C ASP A 367 9.70 21.53 -16.29
N ASN A 368 9.06 21.64 -15.12
CA ASN A 368 9.66 21.36 -13.81
C ASN A 368 9.85 19.86 -13.50
N VAL A 369 9.04 18.97 -14.07
CA VAL A 369 9.21 17.50 -14.00
C VAL A 369 9.64 16.90 -15.34
N GLY A 370 9.74 17.75 -16.38
CA GLY A 370 10.44 17.48 -17.62
C GLY A 370 9.52 17.11 -18.76
N VAL A 371 9.94 17.42 -19.99
CA VAL A 371 9.13 17.23 -21.21
C VAL A 371 9.35 15.83 -21.78
N THR A 372 8.26 15.09 -22.02
CA THR A 372 8.27 13.76 -22.63
C THR A 372 7.99 13.78 -24.12
N SER A 373 7.22 14.77 -24.61
CA SER A 373 6.99 14.94 -26.04
C SER A 373 6.81 16.41 -26.45
N LEU A 374 7.22 16.71 -27.68
CA LEU A 374 6.94 17.96 -28.38
C LEU A 374 6.62 17.62 -29.84
N THR A 375 5.39 17.89 -30.27
CA THR A 375 4.87 17.55 -31.60
C THR A 375 4.36 18.77 -32.34
N THR A 376 4.31 18.70 -33.67
CA THR A 376 3.82 19.78 -34.53
C THR A 376 2.71 19.31 -35.48
N ASN A 377 1.71 20.15 -35.71
CA ASN A 377 0.65 19.91 -36.68
C ASN A 377 0.15 21.24 -37.31
N PRO A 378 0.14 21.36 -38.65
CA PRO A 378 0.72 20.44 -39.63
C PRO A 378 2.25 20.49 -39.59
N VAL A 379 2.89 19.44 -40.11
CA VAL A 379 4.37 19.37 -40.24
C VAL A 379 4.90 20.35 -41.30
N SER A 380 4.05 20.79 -42.22
CA SER A 380 4.36 21.80 -43.24
C SER A 380 3.12 22.61 -43.62
N VAL A 381 3.33 23.84 -44.09
CA VAL A 381 2.25 24.73 -44.55
C VAL A 381 2.20 24.80 -46.08
N ASN A 382 1.00 24.93 -46.64
CA ASN A 382 0.80 25.10 -48.07
C ASN A 382 0.87 26.58 -48.46
N THR A 383 2.01 27.00 -49.01
CA THR A 383 2.27 28.39 -49.42
C THR A 383 1.67 28.77 -50.78
N ALA A 384 1.01 27.83 -51.48
CA ALA A 384 0.22 28.14 -52.67
C ALA A 384 -1.15 28.75 -52.31
N ILE A 385 -1.54 28.69 -51.04
CA ILE A 385 -2.74 29.32 -50.49
C ILE A 385 -2.31 30.63 -49.83
N LEU A 386 -2.88 31.74 -50.29
CA LEU A 386 -2.65 33.05 -49.70
C LEU A 386 -3.44 33.18 -48.38
N GLY A 387 -2.78 33.74 -47.36
CA GLY A 387 -3.37 33.96 -46.03
C GLY A 387 -2.49 33.43 -44.91
N ASN A 388 -2.98 33.59 -43.68
CA ASN A 388 -2.29 33.09 -42.49
C ASN A 388 -2.39 31.56 -42.44
N GLN A 389 -1.24 30.91 -42.29
CA GLN A 389 -1.14 29.46 -42.14
C GLN A 389 -0.64 29.16 -40.73
N THR A 390 -1.35 28.34 -39.97
CA THR A 390 -1.01 28.08 -38.56
C THR A 390 -0.29 26.74 -38.39
N ILE A 391 0.83 26.75 -37.66
CA ILE A 391 1.50 25.55 -37.12
C ILE A 391 1.25 25.51 -35.62
N THR A 392 0.65 24.43 -35.12
CA THR A 392 0.43 24.19 -33.70
C THR A 392 1.48 23.25 -33.13
N TYR A 393 2.15 23.69 -32.07
CA TYR A 393 3.05 22.88 -31.24
C TYR A 393 2.29 22.38 -30.02
N THR A 394 2.44 21.09 -29.70
CA THR A 394 1.86 20.48 -28.50
C THR A 394 2.99 19.82 -27.71
N ALA A 395 3.16 20.24 -26.45
CA ALA A 395 4.12 19.65 -25.52
C ALA A 395 3.41 18.91 -24.39
N GLN A 396 3.99 17.79 -23.96
CA GLN A 396 3.56 17.00 -22.81
C GLN A 396 4.73 16.78 -21.84
N ASP A 397 4.49 16.88 -20.53
CA ASP A 397 5.46 16.51 -19.50
C ASP A 397 5.36 15.03 -19.07
N ALA A 398 6.14 14.65 -18.05
CA ALA A 398 6.11 13.31 -17.46
C ALA A 398 4.87 13.05 -16.58
N ALA A 399 4.15 14.09 -16.17
CA ALA A 399 2.91 14.01 -15.42
C ALA A 399 1.65 14.03 -16.31
N GLY A 400 1.82 14.19 -17.62
CA GLY A 400 0.75 14.20 -18.61
C GLY A 400 0.11 15.57 -18.85
N ASN A 401 0.60 16.67 -18.25
CA ASN A 401 0.06 18.00 -18.51
C ASN A 401 0.40 18.44 -19.94
N LEU A 402 -0.50 19.19 -20.58
CA LEU A 402 -0.39 19.60 -21.98
C LEU A 402 -0.39 21.13 -22.12
N THR A 403 0.49 21.62 -23.00
CA THR A 403 0.47 23.02 -23.50
C THR A 403 0.44 23.04 -25.01
N THR A 404 -0.23 24.04 -25.58
CA THR A 404 -0.14 24.35 -27.01
C THR A 404 0.35 25.77 -27.25
N ASN A 405 1.09 25.96 -28.34
CA ASN A 405 1.50 27.28 -28.84
C ASN A 405 1.44 27.30 -30.37
N ASN A 406 1.15 28.45 -30.98
CA ASN A 406 0.94 28.56 -32.42
C ASN A 406 1.96 29.51 -33.05
N ARG A 407 2.49 29.10 -34.21
CA ARG A 407 3.17 29.99 -35.15
C ARG A 407 2.23 30.29 -36.32
N VAL A 408 2.18 31.56 -36.73
CA VAL A 408 1.37 32.05 -37.85
C VAL A 408 2.27 32.73 -38.87
#